data_AF-V9I964-F1
#
_entry.id   AF-V9I964-F1
#
_cell.length_a   1.000
_cell.length_b   1.000
_cell.length_c   1.000
_cell.angle_alpha   90.00
_cell.angle_beta   90.00
_cell.angle_gamma   90.00
#
_symmetry.space_group_name_H-M   'P 1'
#
loop_
_entity.id
_entity.type
_entity.pdbx_description
1 polymer ?
#
loop_
_entity_poly.entity_id
_entity_poly.type
_entity_poly.pdbx_seq_one_letter_code
_entity_poly.pdbx_strand_id
1 'polypeptide(L)'
;MILTLFYMIATSIQSRRILFLKTHLSSLFQGNTNTYPSIMFYNKTLGSYKESKSTMNDYENDEFMTSCLCVNKTDARLEELLWYYGDMRLCTIFPQQKVDISSWLTYQYGKTFFPLHINNRNGNLLQSEYKLYILVEADLESYNPLAVTHATKVEDYGLIITWTANKNIDLIIESDLDMVAKFFIAAMEGQCYVNNGLLLKRIESMYRFQFCLSKYSDENSFIFFQLS
;
A
#
# COMPACT_ATOMS: atom_id res chain seq x y z
N MET A 1 31.19 24.08 11.08
CA MET A 1 30.22 25.07 10.53
C MET A 1 29.84 24.80 9.08
N ILE A 2 30.76 24.34 8.22
CA ILE A 2 30.42 23.97 6.83
C ILE A 2 29.51 22.72 6.78
N LEU A 3 29.79 21.69 7.59
CA LEU A 3 28.96 20.47 7.67
C LEU A 3 27.51 20.76 8.11
N THR A 4 27.33 21.66 9.09
CA THR A 4 26.00 22.08 9.56
C THR A 4 25.24 22.82 8.48
N LEU A 5 25.92 23.62 7.64
CA LEU A 5 25.33 24.31 6.50
C LEU A 5 24.89 23.32 5.42
N PHE A 6 25.72 22.34 5.07
CA PHE A 6 25.35 21.27 4.14
C PHE A 6 24.18 20.43 4.64
N TYR A 7 24.17 20.08 5.93
CA TYR A 7 23.06 19.37 6.54
C TYR A 7 21.77 20.18 6.46
N MET A 8 21.81 21.48 6.79
CA MET A 8 20.65 22.37 6.72
C MET A 8 20.08 22.46 5.30
N ILE A 9 20.96 22.56 4.29
CA ILE A 9 20.59 22.57 2.88
C ILE A 9 19.95 21.22 2.48
N ALA A 10 20.56 20.10 2.86
CA ALA A 10 20.05 18.77 2.56
C ALA A 10 18.65 18.55 3.17
N THR A 11 18.46 18.89 4.44
CA THR A 11 17.16 18.78 5.11
C THR A 11 16.10 19.71 4.51
N SER A 12 16.50 20.89 4.03
CA SER A 12 15.60 21.84 3.35
C SER A 12 15.16 21.33 1.98
N ILE A 13 16.07 20.72 1.22
CA ILE A 13 15.74 20.08 -0.06
C ILE A 13 14.81 18.89 0.18
N GLN A 14 15.08 18.07 1.19
CA GLN A 14 14.26 16.91 1.53
C GLN A 14 12.84 17.31 1.95
N SER A 15 12.69 18.32 2.81
CA SER A 15 11.37 18.79 3.25
C SER A 15 10.54 19.34 2.09
N ARG A 16 11.16 20.07 1.16
CA ARG A 16 10.48 20.55 -0.06
C ARG A 16 10.01 19.41 -0.97
N ARG A 17 10.83 18.37 -1.13
CA ARG A 17 10.46 17.17 -1.91
C ARG A 17 9.26 16.45 -1.31
N ILE A 18 9.22 16.27 0.01
CA ILE A 18 8.10 15.64 0.72
C ILE A 18 6.84 16.49 0.59
N LEU A 19 6.95 17.81 0.75
CA LEU A 19 5.81 18.72 0.60
C LEU A 19 5.24 18.67 -0.82
N PHE A 20 6.10 18.72 -1.84
CA PHE A 20 5.70 18.58 -3.24
C PHE A 20 4.98 17.26 -3.48
N LEU A 21 5.52 16.15 -2.98
CA LEU A 21 4.91 14.83 -3.12
C LEU A 21 3.54 14.78 -2.46
N LYS A 22 3.41 15.31 -1.24
CA LYS A 22 2.12 15.38 -0.54
C LYS A 22 1.09 16.16 -1.36
N THR A 23 1.45 17.34 -1.88
CA THR A 23 0.54 18.13 -2.72
C THR A 23 0.19 17.42 -4.02
N HIS A 24 1.13 16.71 -4.63
CA HIS A 24 0.91 15.96 -5.85
C HIS A 24 -0.02 14.77 -5.63
N LEU A 25 0.22 13.97 -4.59
CA LEU A 25 -0.67 12.88 -4.17
C LEU A 25 -2.07 13.43 -3.92
N SER A 26 -2.20 14.50 -3.14
CA SER A 26 -3.49 15.15 -2.89
C SER A 26 -4.20 15.55 -4.18
N SER A 27 -3.49 16.09 -5.16
CA SER A 27 -4.07 16.45 -6.45
C SER A 27 -4.51 15.23 -7.27
N LEU A 28 -3.74 14.13 -7.24
CA LEU A 28 -4.08 12.89 -7.95
C LEU A 28 -5.33 12.24 -7.35
N PHE A 29 -5.47 12.27 -6.02
CA PHE A 29 -6.63 11.71 -5.32
C PHE A 29 -7.88 12.60 -5.41
N GLN A 30 -7.72 13.92 -5.58
CA GLN A 30 -8.83 14.88 -5.76
C GLN A 30 -9.21 15.10 -7.24
N GLY A 31 -8.49 14.49 -8.19
CA GLY A 31 -8.67 14.64 -9.62
C GLY A 31 -10.00 14.11 -10.18
N ASN A 32 -10.25 14.40 -11.47
CA ASN A 32 -11.53 14.22 -12.17
C ASN A 32 -12.02 12.75 -12.20
N THR A 33 -13.33 12.55 -12.03
CA THR A 33 -14.01 11.33 -11.57
C THR A 33 -14.00 10.12 -12.50
N ASN A 34 -13.49 10.25 -13.73
CA ASN A 34 -13.66 9.20 -14.76
C ASN A 34 -12.42 8.32 -15.01
N THR A 35 -11.23 8.73 -14.56
CA THR A 35 -9.98 8.00 -14.81
C THR A 35 -8.96 8.28 -13.71
N TYR A 36 -9.05 7.53 -12.61
CA TYR A 36 -8.02 7.57 -11.56
C TYR A 36 -6.85 6.65 -11.94
N PRO A 37 -5.60 7.11 -11.84
CA PRO A 37 -4.47 6.20 -11.80
C PRO A 37 -4.35 5.54 -10.41
N SER A 38 -3.77 4.35 -10.37
CA SER A 38 -3.33 3.71 -9.12
C SER A 38 -1.95 4.25 -8.75
N ILE A 39 -1.77 4.66 -7.50
CA ILE A 39 -0.48 5.12 -6.98
C ILE A 39 0.19 3.95 -6.29
N MET A 40 1.36 3.58 -6.75
CA MET A 40 2.06 2.39 -6.30
C MET A 40 3.48 2.71 -5.82
N PHE A 41 3.76 2.30 -4.60
CA PHE A 41 5.10 2.14 -4.06
C PHE A 41 5.51 0.68 -4.14
N TYR A 42 6.74 0.39 -4.55
CA TYR A 42 7.29 -0.96 -4.49
C TYR A 42 8.80 -0.94 -4.22
N ASN A 43 9.27 -2.05 -3.66
CA ASN A 43 10.70 -2.29 -3.41
C ASN A 43 11.21 -3.46 -4.27
N LYS A 44 12.18 -3.17 -5.16
CA LYS A 44 12.73 -4.12 -6.14
C LYS A 44 13.63 -5.21 -5.49
N THR A 45 14.23 -4.95 -4.33
CA THR A 45 15.20 -5.86 -3.70
C THR A 45 14.67 -7.28 -3.43
N LEU A 46 13.35 -7.46 -3.37
CA LEU A 46 12.73 -8.73 -2.99
C LEU A 46 12.62 -9.76 -4.14
N GLY A 47 12.63 -9.33 -5.41
CA GLY A 47 12.45 -10.26 -6.54
C GLY A 47 13.73 -10.98 -7.00
N SER A 48 14.91 -10.57 -6.52
CA SER A 48 16.20 -10.99 -7.08
C SER A 48 16.86 -12.19 -6.36
N TYR A 49 16.40 -12.57 -5.16
CA TYR A 49 17.05 -13.65 -4.40
C TYR A 49 16.73 -15.06 -4.91
N LYS A 50 15.79 -15.20 -5.85
CA LYS A 50 15.48 -16.47 -6.52
C LYS A 50 15.31 -16.26 -8.02
N GLU A 51 16.35 -15.81 -8.72
CA GLU A 51 16.67 -16.41 -10.03
C GLU A 51 18.06 -15.99 -10.54
N SER A 52 18.67 -16.97 -11.18
CA SER A 52 20.03 -17.00 -11.69
C SER A 52 20.44 -15.79 -12.52
N LYS A 53 21.75 -15.55 -12.54
CA LYS A 53 22.48 -14.86 -13.61
C LYS A 53 21.87 -15.16 -14.99
N SER A 54 21.07 -14.24 -15.52
CA SER A 54 20.89 -14.11 -16.96
C SER A 54 20.86 -12.64 -17.33
N THR A 55 21.93 -12.23 -17.99
CA THR A 55 22.05 -10.97 -18.70
C THR A 55 21.15 -11.03 -19.92
N MET A 56 19.85 -10.77 -19.77
CA MET A 56 18.98 -10.55 -20.93
C MET A 56 17.71 -9.77 -20.58
N ASN A 57 17.55 -8.66 -21.30
CA ASN A 57 16.31 -7.92 -21.56
C ASN A 57 15.57 -7.30 -20.36
N ASP A 58 15.83 -6.02 -20.12
CA ASP A 58 15.08 -5.07 -19.26
C ASP A 58 13.58 -4.86 -19.65
N TYR A 59 13.00 -5.75 -20.47
CA TYR A 59 11.63 -5.66 -20.98
C TYR A 59 10.63 -6.60 -20.30
N GLU A 60 11.05 -7.44 -19.34
CA GLU A 60 10.16 -8.38 -18.60
C GLU A 60 10.05 -8.04 -17.11
N ASN A 61 9.72 -6.79 -16.76
CA ASN A 61 9.54 -6.40 -15.36
C ASN A 61 8.06 -6.15 -14.99
N ASP A 62 7.13 -6.85 -15.65
CA ASP A 62 5.68 -6.78 -15.41
C ASP A 62 5.30 -7.25 -13.99
N GLU A 63 6.09 -8.14 -13.37
CA GLU A 63 5.86 -8.62 -11.99
C GLU A 63 5.98 -7.50 -10.95
N PHE A 64 6.81 -6.48 -11.23
CA PHE A 64 6.95 -5.33 -10.32
C PHE A 64 5.93 -4.25 -10.60
N MET A 65 5.38 -4.18 -11.82
CA MET A 65 4.43 -3.13 -12.20
C MET A 65 3.02 -3.39 -11.67
N THR A 66 2.65 -4.64 -11.42
CA THR A 66 1.31 -4.97 -10.93
C THR A 66 1.36 -6.09 -9.89
N SER A 67 0.39 -6.12 -8.99
CA SER A 67 0.20 -7.29 -8.13
C SER A 67 -0.33 -8.48 -8.94
N CYS A 68 0.07 -9.69 -8.56
CA CYS A 68 -0.56 -10.92 -9.05
C CYS A 68 -2.05 -11.03 -8.68
N LEU A 69 -2.50 -10.23 -7.70
CA LEU A 69 -3.87 -10.14 -7.23
C LEU A 69 -4.74 -9.22 -8.11
N CYS A 70 -4.11 -8.44 -9.00
CA CYS A 70 -4.81 -7.52 -9.87
C CYS A 70 -5.41 -8.24 -11.08
N VAL A 71 -6.71 -8.06 -11.29
CA VAL A 71 -7.48 -8.67 -12.39
C VAL A 71 -7.08 -8.06 -13.74
N ASN A 72 -6.83 -6.76 -13.78
CA ASN A 72 -6.48 -6.01 -14.99
C ASN A 72 -4.98 -5.72 -15.12
N LYS A 73 -4.14 -6.63 -14.60
CA LYS A 73 -2.69 -6.49 -14.63
C LYS A 73 -2.11 -6.30 -16.04
N THR A 74 -2.72 -6.94 -17.05
CA THR A 74 -2.26 -6.88 -18.44
C THR A 74 -2.50 -5.52 -19.11
N ASP A 75 -3.45 -4.75 -18.57
CA ASP A 75 -3.79 -3.42 -19.11
C ASP A 75 -2.96 -2.31 -18.44
N ALA A 76 -2.28 -2.64 -17.34
CA ALA A 76 -1.53 -1.72 -16.52
C ALA A 76 -0.31 -1.17 -17.26
N ARG A 77 -0.17 0.15 -17.23
CA ARG A 77 0.98 0.87 -17.80
C ARG A 77 1.48 1.88 -16.79
N LEU A 78 2.79 1.96 -16.66
CA LEU A 78 3.44 3.04 -15.92
C LEU A 78 3.11 4.37 -16.61
N GLU A 79 2.48 5.29 -15.89
CA GLU A 79 2.14 6.62 -16.39
C GLU A 79 3.22 7.62 -15.99
N GLU A 80 3.53 7.72 -14.70
CA GLU A 80 4.53 8.64 -14.16
C GLU A 80 5.36 8.01 -13.05
N LEU A 81 6.68 8.27 -13.04
CA LEU A 81 7.56 7.94 -11.92
C LEU A 81 7.68 9.17 -11.00
N LEU A 82 7.01 9.14 -9.85
CA LEU A 82 6.95 10.24 -8.90
C LEU A 82 8.24 10.36 -8.06
N TRP A 83 8.80 9.22 -7.67
CA TRP A 83 10.01 9.18 -6.84
C TRP A 83 10.75 7.86 -6.99
N TYR A 84 12.07 7.90 -6.82
CA TYR A 84 12.91 6.72 -6.71
C TYR A 84 14.08 7.00 -5.75
N TYR A 85 14.51 5.95 -5.04
CA TYR A 85 15.74 5.92 -4.26
C TYR A 85 16.24 4.49 -4.13
N GLY A 86 17.39 4.20 -4.74
CA GLY A 86 17.89 2.83 -4.85
C GLY A 86 16.86 1.92 -5.54
N ASP A 87 16.46 0.87 -4.83
CA ASP A 87 15.47 -0.12 -5.29
C ASP A 87 14.01 0.22 -4.95
N MET A 88 13.78 1.31 -4.21
CA MET A 88 12.44 1.79 -3.87
C MET A 88 11.95 2.78 -4.91
N ARG A 89 10.70 2.62 -5.36
CA ARG A 89 10.07 3.46 -6.37
C ARG A 89 8.62 3.77 -5.98
N LEU A 90 8.19 4.97 -6.31
CA LEU A 90 6.80 5.44 -6.21
C LEU A 90 6.38 5.96 -7.58
N CYS A 91 5.27 5.44 -8.10
CA CYS A 91 4.81 5.71 -9.45
C CYS A 91 3.28 5.69 -9.54
N THR A 92 2.76 6.21 -10.65
CA THR A 92 1.35 6.09 -11.04
C THR A 92 1.20 5.06 -12.15
N ILE A 93 0.12 4.29 -12.07
CA ILE A 93 -0.21 3.22 -13.00
C ILE A 93 -1.59 3.49 -13.56
N PHE A 94 -1.71 3.40 -14.88
CA PHE A 94 -2.95 3.54 -15.61
C PHE A 94 -3.24 2.29 -16.45
N PRO A 95 -4.48 1.78 -16.47
CA PRO A 95 -5.63 2.22 -15.69
C PRO A 95 -5.52 1.79 -14.21
N GLN A 96 -6.40 2.34 -13.37
CA GLN A 96 -6.56 1.91 -11.99
C GLN A 96 -6.59 0.38 -11.86
N GLN A 97 -5.76 -0.15 -10.99
CA GLN A 97 -5.71 -1.58 -10.71
C GLN A 97 -6.91 -2.02 -9.85
N LYS A 98 -7.39 -3.23 -10.11
CA LYS A 98 -8.54 -3.84 -9.42
C LYS A 98 -8.13 -5.19 -8.86
N VAL A 99 -8.41 -5.43 -7.59
CA VAL A 99 -8.14 -6.72 -6.92
C VAL A 99 -9.43 -7.47 -6.69
N ASP A 100 -9.41 -8.78 -6.94
CA ASP A 100 -10.48 -9.68 -6.52
C ASP A 100 -10.24 -10.16 -5.08
N ILE A 101 -11.13 -9.73 -4.18
CA ILE A 101 -11.08 -10.06 -2.76
C ILE A 101 -12.10 -11.13 -2.35
N SER A 102 -12.76 -11.78 -3.31
CA SER A 102 -13.85 -12.73 -3.03
C SER A 102 -13.45 -13.89 -2.12
N SER A 103 -12.19 -14.33 -2.20
CA SER A 103 -11.65 -15.42 -1.38
C SER A 103 -10.96 -14.96 -0.09
N TRP A 104 -11.00 -13.66 0.22
CA TRP A 104 -10.22 -13.09 1.32
C TRP A 104 -10.98 -13.18 2.63
N LEU A 105 -10.25 -13.21 3.73
CA LEU A 105 -10.82 -13.24 5.07
C LEU A 105 -11.15 -11.80 5.49
N THR A 106 -12.41 -11.55 5.85
CA THR A 106 -12.79 -10.29 6.48
C THR A 106 -12.10 -10.16 7.83
N TYR A 107 -11.55 -8.98 8.11
CA TYR A 107 -10.94 -8.71 9.40
C TYR A 107 -12.04 -8.65 10.47
N GLN A 108 -12.01 -9.58 11.42
CA GLN A 108 -12.98 -9.60 12.51
C GLN A 108 -12.59 -8.58 13.57
N TYR A 109 -13.46 -7.59 13.81
CA TYR A 109 -13.27 -6.63 14.90
C TYR A 109 -13.58 -7.31 16.25
N GLY A 110 -12.58 -7.48 17.11
CA GLY A 110 -12.72 -8.12 18.42
C GLY A 110 -11.44 -8.75 18.95
N LYS A 111 -11.54 -9.68 19.91
CA LYS A 111 -10.42 -10.52 20.36
C LYS A 111 -10.07 -11.53 19.27
N THR A 112 -9.09 -11.20 18.44
CA THR A 112 -8.54 -12.13 17.45
C THR A 112 -7.19 -12.66 17.93
N PHE A 113 -6.84 -13.90 17.55
CA PHE A 113 -5.48 -14.43 17.66
C PHE A 113 -4.57 -13.93 16.53
N PHE A 114 -5.05 -12.98 15.74
CA PHE A 114 -4.32 -12.44 14.61
C PHE A 114 -3.20 -11.55 15.14
N PRO A 115 -1.96 -11.67 14.65
CA PRO A 115 -0.79 -11.05 15.26
C PRO A 115 -0.66 -9.56 14.90
N LEU A 116 -1.79 -8.88 14.62
CA LEU A 116 -1.86 -7.45 14.37
C LEU A 116 -2.57 -6.76 15.54
N HIS A 117 -2.10 -5.57 15.91
CA HIS A 117 -2.58 -4.91 17.12
C HIS A 117 -3.97 -4.28 16.90
N ILE A 118 -4.93 -4.68 17.74
CA ILE A 118 -6.33 -4.24 17.73
C ILE A 118 -6.51 -2.78 18.19
N ASN A 119 -5.43 -2.06 18.52
CA ASN A 119 -5.51 -0.63 18.85
C ASN A 119 -5.74 0.21 17.59
N ASN A 120 -6.90 0.01 16.97
CA ASN A 120 -7.58 1.00 16.18
C ASN A 120 -7.57 2.30 16.99
N ARG A 121 -7.08 3.37 16.36
CA ARG A 121 -7.41 4.71 16.82
C ARG A 121 -8.92 4.78 17.08
N ASN A 122 -9.28 5.16 18.30
CA ASN A 122 -10.62 5.65 18.62
C ASN A 122 -11.01 6.69 17.57
N GLY A 123 -12.01 6.37 16.75
CA GLY A 123 -13.16 7.24 16.50
C GLY A 123 -12.93 8.68 16.02
N ASN A 124 -11.75 9.05 15.50
CA ASN A 124 -11.67 10.23 14.65
C ASN A 124 -12.21 9.80 13.30
N LEU A 125 -13.55 9.90 13.21
CA LEU A 125 -14.37 9.82 12.02
C LEU A 125 -13.52 10.18 10.78
N LEU A 126 -13.10 9.17 10.02
CA LEU A 126 -12.59 9.39 8.67
C LEU A 126 -13.60 10.33 8.01
N GLN A 127 -13.18 11.55 7.61
CA GLN A 127 -14.08 12.46 6.92
C GLN A 127 -14.61 11.70 5.70
N SER A 128 -15.91 11.41 5.71
CA SER A 128 -16.53 10.39 4.85
C SER A 128 -16.46 10.72 3.36
N GLU A 129 -16.03 11.94 3.01
CA GLU A 129 -16.03 12.44 1.64
C GLU A 129 -14.85 11.92 0.80
N TYR A 130 -13.77 11.39 1.40
CA TYR A 130 -12.60 10.88 0.66
C TYR A 130 -12.03 9.61 1.28
N LYS A 131 -12.84 8.55 1.33
CA LYS A 131 -12.36 7.21 1.69
C LYS A 131 -11.46 6.67 0.59
N LEU A 132 -10.25 6.27 0.97
CA LEU A 132 -9.30 5.61 0.09
C LEU A 132 -9.06 4.19 0.57
N TYR A 133 -8.79 3.31 -0.39
CA TYR A 133 -8.43 1.94 -0.11
C TYR A 133 -7.01 1.71 -0.60
N ILE A 134 -6.20 1.05 0.22
CA ILE A 134 -4.85 0.69 -0.16
C ILE A 134 -4.64 -0.81 0.01
N LEU A 135 -4.00 -1.41 -0.99
CA LEU A 135 -3.44 -2.74 -0.91
C LEU A 135 -2.03 -2.64 -0.34
N VAL A 136 -1.75 -3.40 0.71
CA VAL A 136 -0.44 -3.50 1.32
C VAL A 136 0.02 -4.94 1.22
N GLU A 137 1.14 -5.15 0.54
CA GLU A 137 1.77 -6.46 0.38
C GLU A 137 3.05 -6.49 1.21
N ALA A 138 3.15 -7.45 2.12
CA ALA A 138 4.33 -7.71 2.92
C ALA A 138 4.83 -9.14 2.69
N ASP A 139 6.14 -9.31 2.57
CA ASP A 139 6.73 -10.62 2.37
C ASP A 139 6.70 -11.44 3.66
N LEU A 140 6.13 -12.65 3.57
CA LEU A 140 6.05 -13.56 4.69
C LEU A 140 7.41 -14.26 4.94
N GLU A 141 8.20 -14.49 3.88
CA GLU A 141 9.52 -15.12 3.99
C GLU A 141 10.56 -14.17 4.63
N SER A 142 10.31 -12.87 4.63
CA SER A 142 11.24 -11.85 5.13
C SER A 142 11.10 -11.55 6.63
N TYR A 143 10.43 -12.41 7.39
CA TYR A 143 10.20 -12.18 8.82
C TYR A 143 11.52 -11.94 9.57
N ASN A 144 11.65 -10.75 10.16
CA ASN A 144 12.83 -10.39 10.94
C ASN A 144 12.42 -9.92 12.35
N PRO A 145 12.66 -10.73 13.39
CA PRO A 145 12.29 -10.37 14.77
C PRO A 145 13.07 -9.17 15.31
N LEU A 146 14.27 -8.90 14.79
CA LEU A 146 15.08 -7.73 15.18
C LEU A 146 14.55 -6.44 14.54
N ALA A 147 13.81 -6.54 13.44
CA ALA A 147 13.22 -5.38 12.78
C ALA A 147 11.94 -4.87 13.45
N VAL A 148 11.36 -5.64 14.39
CA VAL A 148 10.09 -5.30 15.07
C VAL A 148 10.17 -3.95 15.79
N THR A 149 11.34 -3.58 16.34
CA THR A 149 11.53 -2.29 17.04
C THR A 149 11.50 -1.08 16.10
N HIS A 150 11.74 -1.29 14.81
CA HIS A 150 11.73 -0.28 13.77
C HIS A 150 10.56 -0.45 12.79
N ALA A 151 9.71 -1.45 13.05
CA ALA A 151 8.59 -1.77 12.20
C ALA A 151 7.44 -0.80 12.46
N THR A 152 6.91 -0.31 11.35
CA THR A 152 5.79 0.61 11.33
C THR A 152 4.49 -0.18 11.44
N LYS A 153 3.58 0.25 12.30
CA LYS A 153 2.29 -0.42 12.45
C LYS A 153 1.36 -0.02 11.33
N VAL A 154 0.86 -0.99 10.60
CA VAL A 154 -0.03 -0.75 9.46
C VAL A 154 -1.35 -0.14 9.93
N GLU A 155 -1.76 -0.48 11.14
CA GLU A 155 -2.99 -0.01 11.79
C GLU A 155 -2.91 1.47 12.19
N ASP A 156 -1.71 2.06 12.25
CA ASP A 156 -1.55 3.51 12.51
C ASP A 156 -1.98 4.36 11.30
N TYR A 157 -2.09 3.75 10.11
CA TYR A 157 -2.43 4.44 8.86
C TYR A 157 -3.85 4.17 8.38
N GLY A 158 -4.62 3.28 9.03
CA GLY A 158 -6.00 3.04 8.63
C GLY A 158 -6.61 1.78 9.27
N LEU A 159 -7.83 1.47 8.84
CA LEU A 159 -8.59 0.31 9.31
C LEU A 159 -8.40 -0.86 8.35
N ILE A 160 -7.87 -1.97 8.86
CA ILE A 160 -7.78 -3.21 8.08
C ILE A 160 -9.20 -3.77 7.88
N ILE A 161 -9.57 -4.04 6.63
CA ILE A 161 -10.90 -4.51 6.24
C ILE A 161 -10.87 -6.01 5.95
N THR A 162 -9.88 -6.43 5.19
CA THR A 162 -9.74 -7.81 4.74
C THR A 162 -8.28 -8.14 4.50
N TRP A 163 -7.96 -9.41 4.59
CA TRP A 163 -6.60 -9.90 4.44
C TRP A 163 -6.61 -11.29 3.81
N THR A 164 -5.47 -11.63 3.22
CA THR A 164 -5.15 -12.98 2.80
C THR A 164 -3.68 -13.25 3.11
N ALA A 165 -3.35 -14.53 3.28
CA ALA A 165 -1.98 -14.97 3.46
C ALA A 165 -1.74 -16.15 2.53
N ASN A 166 -0.90 -15.92 1.52
CA ASN A 166 -0.46 -16.97 0.61
C ASN A 166 1.07 -16.91 0.50
N LYS A 167 1.62 -16.41 -0.61
CA LYS A 167 3.07 -16.13 -0.74
C LYS A 167 3.48 -14.89 0.08
N ASN A 168 2.60 -13.89 0.12
CA ASN A 168 2.74 -12.68 0.90
C ASN A 168 1.61 -12.61 1.94
N ILE A 169 1.73 -11.72 2.91
CA ILE A 169 0.58 -11.19 3.65
C ILE A 169 0.08 -9.96 2.90
N ASP A 170 -1.17 -10.05 2.41
CA ASP A 170 -1.80 -8.99 1.64
C ASP A 170 -2.99 -8.45 2.43
N LEU A 171 -3.04 -7.13 2.61
CA LEU A 171 -4.00 -6.41 3.45
C LEU A 171 -4.70 -5.33 2.63
N ILE A 172 -6.04 -5.24 2.74
CA ILE A 172 -6.78 -4.06 2.31
C ILE A 172 -7.07 -3.18 3.52
N ILE A 173 -6.70 -1.91 3.41
CA ILE A 173 -6.87 -0.92 4.47
C ILE A 173 -7.75 0.21 3.96
N GLU A 174 -8.79 0.54 4.72
CA GLU A 174 -9.55 1.78 4.57
C GLU A 174 -8.81 2.92 5.28
N SER A 175 -8.53 4.00 4.56
CA SER A 175 -7.75 5.12 5.07
C SER A 175 -8.26 6.44 4.49
N ASP A 176 -7.73 7.55 5.00
CA ASP A 176 -7.91 8.89 4.45
C ASP A 176 -6.66 9.31 3.66
N LEU A 177 -6.83 10.36 2.85
CA LEU A 177 -5.76 10.93 2.03
C LEU A 177 -4.49 11.30 2.82
N ASP A 178 -4.66 11.89 4.01
CA ASP A 178 -3.55 12.36 4.81
C ASP A 178 -2.73 11.21 5.38
N MET A 179 -3.39 10.13 5.81
CA MET A 179 -2.76 8.93 6.33
C MET A 179 -2.10 8.12 5.22
N VAL A 180 -2.75 7.96 4.06
CA VAL A 180 -2.14 7.32 2.89
C VAL A 180 -0.87 8.07 2.48
N ALA A 181 -0.91 9.40 2.39
CA ALA A 181 0.26 10.20 2.06
C ALA A 181 1.38 10.02 3.11
N LYS A 182 1.06 10.04 4.40
CA LYS A 182 2.04 9.76 5.47
C LYS A 182 2.64 8.37 5.35
N PHE A 183 1.85 7.38 4.94
CA PHE A 183 2.34 6.01 4.80
C PHE A 183 3.34 5.88 3.66
N PHE A 184 3.04 6.47 2.49
CA PHE A 184 4.00 6.53 1.39
C PHE A 184 5.29 7.26 1.79
N ILE A 185 5.19 8.39 2.49
CA ILE A 185 6.36 9.15 2.97
C ILE A 185 7.19 8.29 3.93
N ALA A 186 6.54 7.62 4.90
CA ALA A 186 7.21 6.72 5.84
C ALA A 186 7.99 5.61 5.12
N ALA A 187 7.35 4.96 4.14
CA ALA A 187 7.99 3.93 3.31
C ALA A 187 9.19 4.49 2.52
N MET A 188 9.06 5.70 1.95
CA MET A 188 10.13 6.38 1.20
C MET A 188 11.32 6.80 2.09
N GLU A 189 11.08 7.12 3.35
CA GLU A 189 12.12 7.46 4.33
C GLU A 189 12.86 6.22 4.87
N GLY A 190 12.49 5.03 4.40
CA GLY A 190 13.17 3.77 4.72
C GLY A 190 12.49 2.95 5.81
N GLN A 191 11.28 3.32 6.24
CA GLN A 191 10.45 2.45 7.10
C GLN A 191 9.85 1.32 6.27
N CYS A 192 10.70 0.36 5.90
CA CYS A 192 10.35 -0.76 5.02
C CYS A 192 9.83 -1.96 5.79
N TYR A 193 9.83 -1.95 7.13
CA TYR A 193 9.30 -3.05 7.92
C TYR A 193 7.93 -2.68 8.47
N VAL A 194 7.00 -3.62 8.40
CA VAL A 194 5.64 -3.46 8.89
C VAL A 194 5.32 -4.52 9.95
N ASN A 195 4.57 -4.09 10.97
CA ASN A 195 4.06 -4.93 12.05
C ASN A 195 5.13 -5.83 12.68
N ASN A 196 5.01 -7.15 12.57
CA ASN A 196 5.93 -8.12 13.18
C ASN A 196 7.28 -8.21 12.46
N GLY A 197 7.80 -7.09 11.92
CA GLY A 197 9.08 -7.05 11.21
C GLY A 197 9.02 -7.71 9.83
N LEU A 198 7.86 -7.67 9.16
CA LEU A 198 7.71 -8.13 7.78
C LEU A 198 8.16 -7.03 6.83
N LEU A 199 8.83 -7.37 5.73
CA LEU A 199 9.31 -6.38 4.78
C LEU A 199 8.16 -5.99 3.85
N LEU A 200 7.92 -4.70 3.75
CA LEU A 200 6.98 -4.08 2.85
C LEU A 200 7.46 -4.26 1.41
N LYS A 201 6.67 -5.01 0.63
CA LYS A 201 6.92 -5.25 -0.79
C LYS A 201 6.28 -4.16 -1.65
N ARG A 202 5.01 -3.84 -1.37
CA ARG A 202 4.19 -2.95 -2.18
C ARG A 202 3.15 -2.22 -1.32
N ILE A 203 2.90 -0.96 -1.66
CA ILE A 203 1.69 -0.22 -1.26
C ILE A 203 1.04 0.27 -2.55
N GLU A 204 -0.23 -0.01 -2.76
CA GLU A 204 -0.94 0.40 -3.96
C GLU A 204 -2.30 0.99 -3.64
N SER A 205 -2.62 2.16 -4.20
CA SER A 205 -3.93 2.79 -4.01
C SER A 205 -4.98 2.21 -4.96
N MET A 206 -6.15 1.97 -4.38
CA MET A 206 -7.34 1.43 -5.02
C MET A 206 -8.53 2.31 -4.68
N TYR A 207 -9.32 2.68 -5.68
CA TYR A 207 -10.53 3.49 -5.47
C TYR A 207 -11.81 2.66 -5.51
N ARG A 208 -11.77 1.47 -6.14
CA ARG A 208 -12.90 0.55 -6.23
C ARG A 208 -12.45 -0.89 -6.06
N PHE A 209 -13.00 -1.56 -5.05
CA PHE A 209 -12.90 -2.99 -4.84
C PHE A 209 -14.33 -3.54 -4.75
N GLN A 210 -14.65 -4.51 -5.61
CA GLN A 210 -15.98 -5.10 -5.66
C GLN A 210 -16.05 -6.18 -4.58
N PHE A 211 -16.75 -5.91 -3.48
CA PHE A 211 -17.13 -6.97 -2.54
C PHE A 211 -18.07 -7.96 -3.22
N CYS A 212 -17.58 -9.14 -3.58
CA CYS A 212 -18.45 -10.32 -3.68
C CYS A 212 -18.50 -10.98 -2.30
N LEU A 213 -19.33 -10.44 -1.41
CA LEU A 213 -19.70 -11.15 -0.19
C LEU A 213 -20.58 -12.35 -0.57
N SER A 214 -20.00 -13.55 -0.71
CA SER A 214 -20.78 -14.76 -0.50
C SER A 214 -20.96 -14.93 1.01
N LYS A 215 -22.04 -14.36 1.56
CA LYS A 215 -22.47 -14.71 2.90
C LYS A 215 -22.90 -16.18 2.91
N TYR A 216 -22.14 -17.03 3.60
CA TYR A 216 -22.76 -18.09 4.37
C TYR A 216 -23.30 -17.41 5.65
N SER A 217 -24.60 -17.17 5.70
CA SER A 217 -25.31 -16.89 6.95
C SER A 217 -26.60 -17.66 6.89
N ASP A 218 -26.75 -18.56 7.87
CA ASP A 218 -28.05 -19.08 8.28
C ASP A 218 -29.04 -17.92 8.42
N GLU A 219 -30.21 -18.19 7.86
CA GLU A 219 -31.51 -17.52 7.90
C GLU A 219 -31.61 -16.05 8.38
N ASN A 220 -32.13 -15.22 7.46
CA ASN A 220 -32.97 -14.04 7.70
C ASN A 220 -32.33 -12.70 8.14
N SER A 221 -31.34 -12.19 7.40
CA SER A 221 -31.25 -10.75 7.12
C SER A 221 -30.25 -10.42 5.99
N PHE A 222 -30.80 -10.14 4.80
CA PHE A 222 -30.04 -9.60 3.68
C PHE A 222 -29.79 -8.11 3.91
N ILE A 223 -28.52 -7.73 4.10
CA ILE A 223 -28.07 -6.36 3.91
C ILE A 223 -27.02 -6.43 2.81
N PHE A 224 -27.40 -5.95 1.63
CA PHE A 224 -26.48 -5.63 0.53
C PHE A 224 -25.84 -4.28 0.85
N PHE A 225 -24.52 -4.23 0.99
CA PHE A 225 -23.79 -2.98 0.86
C PHE A 225 -23.29 -2.88 -0.58
N GLN A 226 -24.08 -2.16 -1.39
CA GLN A 226 -23.68 -1.72 -2.71
C GLN A 226 -23.26 -0.25 -2.55
N LEU A 227 -21.95 0.03 -2.53
CA LEU A 227 -21.46 1.40 -2.52
C LEU A 227 -21.39 1.87 -3.99
N SER A 228 -22.27 2.82 -4.32
CA SER A 228 -22.31 3.58 -5.58
C SER A 228 -21.11 4.52 -5.68
#